data_AF-A0A969N7X0-F1
#
_entry.id   AF-A0A969N7X0-F1
#
_cell.length_a   1.000
_cell.length_b   1.000
_cell.length_c   1.000
_cell.angle_alpha   90.00
_cell.angle_beta   90.00
_cell.angle_gamma   90.00
#
_symmetry.space_group_name_H-M   'P 1'
#
loop_
_entity.id
_entity.type
_entity.pdbx_description
1 polymer ?
#
loop_
_entity_poly.entity_id
_entity_poly.type
_entity_poly.pdbx_seq_one_letter_code
_entity_poly.pdbx_strand_id
1 'polypeptide(L)'
;MRAGAGTDPPSVAINGASTVVKTKVQTKDKAKVETAPDPAYLAESEALPIVETFHSIQGEGFWTGTNAFFIRLAGCDVGCPWCDTKQSWSARHHPQRLLTGLVAEAVAAQPKIVIVTGGEPLMHNLDPLTQALHAAGLTIHLETSGSHPWSGEW
;
A
#
# COMPACT_ATOMS: atom_id res chain seq x y z
N MET A 1 36.76 37.68 5.13
CA MET A 1 36.90 37.25 6.54
C MET A 1 36.11 38.20 7.44
N ARG A 2 34.94 37.78 7.91
CA ARG A 2 34.36 38.19 9.20
C ARG A 2 33.12 37.33 9.44
N ALA A 3 33.28 36.38 10.36
CA ALA A 3 32.24 35.50 10.85
C ALA A 3 31.25 36.31 11.70
N GLY A 4 29.95 36.13 11.46
CA GLY A 4 28.89 36.61 12.33
C GLY A 4 28.70 35.65 13.49
N ALA A 5 28.95 36.13 14.71
CA ALA A 5 28.54 35.51 15.96
C ALA A 5 27.10 35.93 16.29
N GLY A 6 26.28 35.01 16.81
CA GLY A 6 24.89 35.28 17.18
C GLY A 6 24.17 34.02 17.66
N THR A 7 24.61 33.45 18.77
CA THR A 7 23.84 33.28 20.04
C THR A 7 22.82 32.15 20.04
N ASP A 8 23.18 31.06 20.73
CA ASP A 8 22.32 29.95 21.12
C ASP A 8 21.17 30.40 22.05
N PRO A 9 19.97 29.81 21.96
CA PRO A 9 18.91 30.00 22.94
C PRO A 9 19.15 29.21 24.24
N PRO A 10 18.65 29.69 25.39
CA PRO A 10 19.00 29.18 26.72
C PRO A 10 18.32 27.84 27.05
N SER A 11 19.07 27.02 27.79
CA SER A 11 18.65 25.77 28.41
C SER A 11 17.53 26.00 29.43
N VAL A 12 16.42 25.25 29.31
CA VAL A 12 15.38 25.20 30.34
C VAL A 12 15.71 24.10 31.34
N ALA A 13 15.83 24.51 32.60
CA ALA A 13 16.11 23.69 33.76
C ALA A 13 14.90 22.84 34.18
N ILE A 14 15.22 21.61 34.59
CA ILE A 14 14.36 20.72 35.35
C ILE A 14 14.05 21.31 36.73
N ASN A 15 12.79 21.23 37.18
CA ASN A 15 12.43 21.30 38.60
C ASN A 15 11.19 20.46 38.85
N GLY A 16 11.39 19.36 39.58
CA GLY A 16 10.34 18.55 40.15
C GLY A 16 9.83 19.15 41.46
N ALA A 17 8.52 19.21 41.62
CA ALA A 17 7.86 19.28 42.92
C ALA A 17 6.53 18.53 42.82
N SER A 18 6.51 17.36 43.44
CA SER A 18 5.36 16.45 43.54
C SER A 18 4.31 17.04 44.47
N THR A 19 3.09 17.23 43.98
CA THR A 19 1.91 17.43 44.83
C THR A 19 0.98 16.24 44.65
N VAL A 20 0.93 15.40 45.69
CA VAL A 20 0.11 14.19 45.76
C VAL A 20 -1.37 14.60 45.90
N VAL A 21 -2.14 14.50 44.82
CA VAL A 21 -3.61 14.53 44.88
C VAL A 21 -4.09 13.08 45.00
N LYS A 22 -4.47 12.68 46.22
CA LYS A 22 -5.15 11.41 46.47
C LYS A 22 -6.60 11.53 45.98
N THR A 23 -6.86 11.09 44.75
CA THR A 23 -8.24 10.89 44.27
C THR A 23 -8.55 9.40 44.27
N LYS A 24 -9.56 9.06 45.07
CA LYS A 24 -10.13 7.73 45.31
C LYS A 24 -10.44 7.01 43.99
N VAL A 25 -9.74 5.89 43.74
CA VAL A 25 -10.08 4.95 42.67
C VAL A 25 -11.46 4.36 42.98
N GLN A 26 -12.43 4.65 42.14
CA GLN A 26 -13.65 3.85 42.02
C GLN A 26 -13.63 3.17 40.66
N THR A 27 -13.46 1.85 40.70
CA THR A 27 -13.51 0.94 39.57
C THR A 27 -14.94 0.81 39.07
N LYS A 28 -15.20 1.29 37.85
CA LYS A 28 -16.25 0.76 36.97
C LYS A 28 -15.70 0.77 35.55
N ASP A 29 -15.73 -0.41 34.96
CA ASP A 29 -15.06 -0.81 33.73
C ASP A 29 -15.37 0.14 32.56
N LYS A 30 -14.33 0.76 31.99
CA LYS A 30 -14.39 1.42 30.69
C LYS A 30 -13.81 0.47 29.66
N ALA A 31 -14.68 -0.08 28.82
CA ALA A 31 -14.29 -0.71 27.58
C ALA A 31 -13.36 0.23 26.79
N LYS A 32 -12.21 -0.31 26.39
CA LYS A 32 -11.24 0.32 25.49
C LYS A 32 -11.95 0.55 24.15
N VAL A 33 -12.25 1.80 23.81
CA VAL A 33 -12.63 2.17 22.45
C VAL A 33 -11.36 2.09 21.62
N GLU A 34 -11.15 0.95 20.98
CA GLU A 34 -10.11 0.74 19.98
C GLU A 34 -10.65 1.31 18.67
N THR A 35 -10.37 2.58 18.39
CA THR A 35 -10.64 3.15 17.07
C THR A 35 -9.68 2.52 16.06
N ALA A 36 -10.21 2.01 14.95
CA ALA A 36 -9.41 1.49 13.85
C ALA A 36 -8.35 2.54 13.41
N PRO A 37 -7.14 2.10 13.05
CA PRO A 37 -6.09 3.02 12.60
C PRO A 37 -6.53 3.78 11.34
N ASP A 38 -5.99 4.99 11.16
CA ASP A 38 -6.19 5.81 9.96
C ASP A 38 -5.81 4.99 8.71
N PRO A 39 -6.68 4.89 7.67
CA PRO A 39 -6.39 4.15 6.44
C PRO A 39 -5.07 4.55 5.78
N ALA A 40 -4.67 5.82 5.91
CA ALA A 40 -3.39 6.30 5.38
C ALA A 40 -2.18 5.62 6.05
N TYR A 41 -2.26 5.29 7.34
CA TYR A 41 -1.18 4.66 8.10
C TYR A 41 -1.01 3.18 7.76
N LEU A 42 -2.10 2.46 7.44
CA LEU A 42 -2.02 1.06 7.04
C LEU A 42 -1.26 0.89 5.72
N ALA A 43 -1.56 1.74 4.74
CA ALA A 43 -0.90 1.73 3.43
C ALA A 43 0.63 1.95 3.49
N GLU A 44 1.15 2.63 4.52
CA GLU A 44 2.60 2.84 4.69
C GLU A 44 3.35 1.60 5.18
N SER A 45 2.65 0.63 5.79
CA SER A 45 3.25 -0.58 6.38
C SER A 45 2.99 -1.85 5.58
N GLU A 46 2.07 -1.81 4.63
CA GLU A 46 1.69 -2.96 3.83
C GLU A 46 2.56 -3.10 2.57
N ALA A 47 2.89 -4.34 2.25
CA ALA A 47 3.66 -4.70 1.08
C ALA A 47 3.05 -5.88 0.36
N LEU A 48 3.24 -5.92 -0.96
CA LEU A 48 2.83 -7.03 -1.82
C LEU A 48 4.05 -7.62 -2.53
N PRO A 49 4.05 -8.93 -2.83
CA PRO A 49 5.07 -9.55 -3.65
C PRO A 49 4.87 -9.10 -5.11
N ILE A 50 5.84 -8.38 -5.68
CA ILE A 50 5.73 -7.82 -7.03
C ILE A 50 6.75 -8.45 -7.95
N VAL A 51 6.29 -9.00 -9.08
CA VAL A 51 7.15 -9.47 -10.16
C VAL A 51 7.79 -8.28 -10.86
N GLU A 52 6.95 -7.33 -11.29
CA GLU A 52 7.38 -6.15 -12.04
C GLU A 52 6.29 -5.07 -12.01
N THR A 53 6.72 -3.83 -12.20
CA THR A 53 5.87 -2.70 -12.58
C THR A 53 6.40 -2.13 -13.90
N PHE A 54 5.50 -1.78 -14.82
CA PHE A 54 5.91 -1.19 -16.10
C PHE A 54 4.79 -0.38 -16.74
N HIS A 55 5.17 0.53 -17.64
CA HIS A 55 4.26 1.41 -18.35
C HIS A 55 4.24 1.05 -19.83
N SER A 56 3.06 0.72 -20.37
CA SER A 56 2.91 0.26 -21.76
C SER A 56 1.49 0.52 -22.29
N ILE A 57 1.11 -0.15 -23.37
CA ILE A 57 -0.23 -0.15 -23.96
C ILE A 57 -0.91 -1.48 -23.62
N GLN A 58 -2.17 -1.45 -23.17
CA GLN A 58 -2.97 -2.65 -22.98
C GLN A 58 -3.20 -3.38 -24.30
N GLY A 59 -2.84 -4.66 -24.35
CA GLY A 59 -2.97 -5.51 -25.53
C GLY A 59 -4.32 -6.20 -25.66
N GLU A 60 -5.04 -6.40 -24.56
CA GLU A 60 -6.19 -7.32 -24.53
C GLU A 60 -7.49 -6.70 -23.97
N GLY A 61 -8.61 -7.36 -24.30
CA GLY A 61 -9.93 -7.05 -23.76
C GLY A 61 -10.54 -5.73 -24.23
N PHE A 62 -11.42 -5.16 -23.41
CA PHE A 62 -12.16 -3.94 -23.74
C PHE A 62 -11.25 -2.70 -23.86
N TRP A 63 -10.12 -2.71 -23.15
CA TRP A 63 -9.20 -1.57 -23.06
C TRP A 63 -8.01 -1.68 -24.00
N THR A 64 -8.01 -2.60 -24.97
CA THR A 64 -6.93 -2.71 -25.97
C THR A 64 -6.61 -1.36 -26.62
N GLY A 65 -5.32 -1.04 -26.71
CA GLY A 65 -4.81 0.23 -27.24
C GLY A 65 -4.71 1.36 -26.21
N THR A 66 -5.13 1.13 -24.97
CA THR A 66 -5.11 2.14 -23.91
C THR A 66 -3.76 2.25 -23.22
N ASN A 67 -3.31 3.47 -22.97
CA ASN A 67 -2.12 3.78 -22.16
C ASN A 67 -2.29 3.27 -20.71
N ALA A 68 -1.50 2.27 -20.31
CA ALA A 68 -1.71 1.55 -19.06
C ALA A 68 -0.43 1.34 -18.25
N PHE A 69 -0.51 1.56 -16.94
CA PHE A 69 0.53 1.17 -15.98
C PHE A 69 0.18 -0.17 -15.35
N PHE A 70 1.09 -1.13 -15.41
CA PHE A 70 0.89 -2.48 -14.93
C PHE A 70 1.55 -2.68 -13.58
N ILE A 71 0.81 -3.28 -12.65
CA ILE A 71 1.32 -3.80 -11.38
C ILE A 71 1.13 -5.32 -11.42
N ARG A 72 2.20 -6.05 -11.68
CA ARG A 72 2.18 -7.52 -11.77
C ARG A 72 2.59 -8.14 -10.43
N LEU A 73 1.64 -8.71 -9.70
CA LEU A 73 1.88 -9.41 -8.45
C LEU A 73 2.51 -10.79 -8.70
N ALA A 74 3.13 -11.35 -7.67
CA ALA A 74 3.58 -12.73 -7.65
C ALA A 74 2.71 -13.59 -6.72
N GLY A 75 2.73 -14.90 -6.94
CA GLY A 75 1.87 -15.88 -6.28
C GLY A 75 0.76 -16.33 -7.21
N CYS A 76 0.75 -17.60 -7.59
CA CYS A 76 -0.34 -18.23 -8.32
C CYS A 76 -0.40 -19.72 -7.97
N ASP A 77 -1.52 -20.19 -7.45
CA ASP A 77 -1.77 -21.59 -7.12
C ASP A 77 -2.75 -22.28 -8.09
N VAL A 78 -3.27 -21.56 -9.10
CA VAL A 78 -4.21 -22.08 -10.11
C VAL A 78 -3.59 -23.22 -10.95
N GLY A 79 -2.30 -23.12 -11.26
CA GLY A 79 -1.57 -24.20 -11.91
C GLY A 79 -1.89 -24.43 -13.40
N CYS A 80 -2.30 -23.38 -14.13
CA CYS A 80 -2.64 -23.48 -15.54
C CYS A 80 -1.48 -24.06 -16.40
N PRO A 81 -1.66 -25.18 -17.12
CA PRO A 81 -0.58 -25.83 -17.87
C PRO A 81 -0.01 -24.94 -18.99
N TRP A 82 -0.86 -24.08 -19.55
CA TRP A 82 -0.57 -23.18 -20.68
C TRP A 82 -0.19 -21.75 -20.25
N CYS A 83 0.10 -21.53 -18.96
CA CYS A 83 0.51 -20.22 -18.48
C CYS A 83 1.81 -19.79 -19.17
N ASP A 84 1.80 -18.61 -19.79
CA ASP A 84 2.95 -17.97 -20.42
C ASP A 84 3.88 -17.28 -19.40
N THR A 85 3.36 -17.00 -18.20
CA THR A 85 4.01 -16.20 -17.14
C THR A 85 4.28 -17.04 -15.89
N LYS A 86 4.81 -18.27 -16.05
CA LYS A 86 5.08 -19.21 -14.93
C LYS A 86 6.04 -18.68 -13.88
N GLN A 87 6.91 -17.74 -14.24
CA GLN A 87 7.81 -17.04 -13.31
C GLN A 87 7.07 -16.28 -12.21
N SER A 88 5.79 -15.93 -12.42
CA SER A 88 4.97 -15.23 -11.42
C SER A 88 4.43 -16.16 -10.32
N TRP A 89 4.50 -17.49 -10.46
CA TRP A 89 3.79 -18.40 -9.55
C TRP A 89 4.33 -18.40 -8.11
N SER A 90 5.63 -18.23 -7.92
CA SER A 90 6.24 -18.27 -6.58
C SER A 90 6.32 -16.87 -5.97
N ALA A 91 5.46 -16.53 -5.01
CA ALA A 91 5.56 -15.27 -4.27
C ALA A 91 6.90 -15.11 -3.52
N ARG A 92 7.52 -16.21 -3.09
CA ARG A 92 8.76 -16.21 -2.29
C ARG A 92 10.00 -15.74 -3.05
N HIS A 93 9.97 -15.75 -4.38
CA HIS A 93 11.13 -15.39 -5.20
C HIS A 93 11.12 -13.92 -5.63
N HIS A 94 10.10 -13.16 -5.23
CA HIS A 94 9.90 -11.78 -5.67
C HIS A 94 9.94 -10.82 -4.47
N PRO A 95 10.44 -9.59 -4.68
CA PRO A 95 10.57 -8.60 -3.62
C PRO A 95 9.20 -8.17 -3.08
N GLN A 96 9.14 -7.96 -1.76
CA GLN A 96 8.04 -7.26 -1.13
C GLN A 96 8.19 -5.76 -1.42
N ARG A 97 7.17 -5.16 -2.02
CA ARG A 97 7.15 -3.72 -2.36
C ARG A 97 6.03 -3.05 -1.59
N LEU A 98 6.35 -1.94 -0.93
CA LEU A 98 5.37 -1.13 -0.20
C LEU A 98 4.36 -0.53 -1.16
N LEU A 99 3.10 -0.47 -0.72
CA LEU A 99 1.99 0.10 -1.50
C LEU A 99 2.25 1.56 -1.88
N THR A 100 2.81 2.35 -0.96
CA THR A 100 3.18 3.75 -1.23
C THR A 100 4.11 3.91 -2.42
N GLY A 101 5.09 3.02 -2.57
CA GLY A 101 6.00 3.02 -3.72
C GLY A 101 5.29 2.69 -5.03
N LEU A 102 4.39 1.71 -5.01
CA LEU A 102 3.61 1.30 -6.19
C LEU A 102 2.68 2.41 -6.68
N VAL A 103 1.99 3.08 -5.74
CA VAL A 103 1.10 4.21 -6.05
C VAL A 103 1.90 5.39 -6.58
N ALA A 104 3.07 5.70 -5.99
CA ALA A 104 3.93 6.79 -6.46
C ALA A 104 4.43 6.54 -7.90
N GLU A 105 4.85 5.32 -8.21
CA GLU A 105 5.24 4.94 -9.58
C GLU A 105 4.08 5.08 -10.56
N ALA A 106 2.89 4.59 -10.19
CA ALA A 106 1.70 4.68 -11.03
C ALA A 106 1.27 6.13 -11.31
N VAL A 107 1.30 6.99 -10.29
CA VAL A 107 1.02 8.43 -10.44
C VAL A 107 2.04 9.09 -11.36
N ALA A 108 3.33 8.81 -11.16
CA ALA A 108 4.40 9.38 -11.98
C ALA A 108 4.29 9.00 -13.46
N ALA A 109 3.83 7.78 -13.75
CA ALA A 109 3.60 7.29 -15.11
C ALA A 109 2.46 8.01 -15.85
N GLN A 110 1.53 8.67 -15.13
CA GLN A 110 0.36 9.34 -15.72
C GLN A 110 -0.41 8.46 -16.73
N PRO A 111 -0.77 7.22 -16.36
CA PRO A 111 -1.47 6.33 -17.27
C PRO A 111 -2.93 6.75 -17.44
N LYS A 112 -3.59 6.25 -18.49
CA LYS A 112 -5.04 6.36 -18.60
C LYS A 112 -5.74 5.38 -17.65
N ILE A 113 -5.15 4.20 -17.45
CA ILE A 113 -5.61 3.16 -16.53
C ILE A 113 -4.43 2.47 -15.82
N VAL A 114 -4.65 1.96 -14.62
CA VAL A 114 -3.73 1.05 -13.94
C VAL A 114 -4.29 -0.36 -14.01
N ILE A 115 -3.50 -1.34 -14.41
CA ILE A 115 -3.90 -2.74 -14.48
C ILE A 115 -3.18 -3.50 -13.37
N VAL A 116 -3.94 -4.04 -12.43
CA VAL A 116 -3.45 -4.96 -11.41
C VAL A 116 -3.69 -6.38 -11.90
N THR A 117 -2.61 -7.14 -12.03
CA THR A 117 -2.58 -8.46 -12.65
C THR A 117 -1.54 -9.32 -11.94
N GLY A 118 -1.28 -10.51 -12.47
CA GLY A 118 -0.02 -11.19 -12.19
C GLY A 118 -0.03 -12.12 -11.00
N GLY A 119 0.62 -13.26 -11.23
CA GLY A 119 0.19 -14.48 -10.59
C GLY A 119 -1.34 -14.58 -10.69
N GLU A 120 -1.97 -15.00 -9.61
CA GLU A 120 -3.37 -14.71 -9.37
C GLU A 120 -3.47 -13.57 -8.34
N PRO A 121 -3.83 -12.34 -8.74
CA PRO A 121 -3.80 -11.19 -7.84
C PRO A 121 -4.74 -11.34 -6.64
N LEU A 122 -5.89 -12.01 -6.79
CA LEU A 122 -6.86 -12.24 -5.71
C LEU A 122 -6.40 -13.29 -4.67
N MET A 123 -5.19 -13.86 -4.80
CA MET A 123 -4.54 -14.56 -3.69
C MET A 123 -4.19 -13.62 -2.53
N HIS A 124 -4.14 -12.32 -2.78
CA HIS A 124 -3.80 -11.28 -1.81
C HIS A 124 -5.04 -10.44 -1.49
N ASN A 125 -5.03 -9.78 -0.33
CA ASN A 125 -6.02 -8.75 -0.05
C ASN A 125 -5.65 -7.47 -0.81
N LEU A 126 -6.52 -7.03 -1.73
CA LEU A 126 -6.28 -5.86 -2.58
C LEU A 126 -7.08 -4.62 -2.16
N ASP A 127 -7.88 -4.69 -1.08
CA ASP A 127 -8.59 -3.52 -0.53
C ASP A 127 -7.65 -2.32 -0.32
N PRO A 128 -6.46 -2.48 0.31
CA PRO A 128 -5.63 -1.33 0.62
C PRO A 128 -4.97 -0.73 -0.63
N LEU A 129 -4.57 -1.57 -1.59
CA LEU A 129 -3.98 -1.12 -2.85
C LEU A 129 -5.02 -0.35 -3.69
N THR A 130 -6.22 -0.92 -3.86
CA THR A 130 -7.28 -0.30 -4.66
C THR A 130 -7.75 1.02 -4.04
N GLN A 131 -7.93 1.07 -2.71
CA GLN A 131 -8.25 2.31 -2.00
C GLN A 131 -7.17 3.39 -2.21
N ALA A 132 -5.89 3.03 -2.12
CA ALA A 132 -4.80 3.98 -2.31
C ALA A 132 -4.70 4.50 -3.75
N LEU A 133 -4.90 3.64 -4.75
CA LEU A 133 -4.92 4.03 -6.16
C LEU A 133 -6.13 4.93 -6.49
N HIS A 134 -7.31 4.61 -5.95
CA HIS A 134 -8.49 5.46 -6.06
C HIS A 134 -8.32 6.82 -5.38
N ALA A 135 -7.72 6.85 -4.19
CA ALA A 135 -7.40 8.09 -3.48
C ALA A 135 -6.42 8.97 -4.28
N ALA A 136 -5.56 8.36 -5.10
CA ALA A 136 -4.67 9.04 -6.04
C ALA A 136 -5.37 9.48 -7.36
N GLY A 137 -6.68 9.23 -7.51
CA GLY A 137 -7.47 9.61 -8.68
C GLY A 137 -7.23 8.75 -9.92
N LEU A 138 -6.64 7.56 -9.75
CA LEU A 138 -6.36 6.63 -10.83
C LEU A 138 -7.58 5.76 -11.14
N THR A 139 -7.84 5.52 -12.42
CA THR A 139 -8.77 4.48 -12.88
C THR A 139 -8.04 3.15 -12.87
N ILE A 140 -8.58 2.13 -12.22
CA ILE A 140 -7.93 0.83 -12.03
C ILE A 140 -8.73 -0.30 -12.68
N HIS A 141 -8.07 -1.39 -13.04
CA HIS A 141 -8.69 -2.60 -13.57
C HIS A 141 -7.98 -3.84 -13.03
N LEU A 142 -8.77 -4.91 -12.85
CA LEU A 142 -8.31 -6.22 -12.43
C LEU A 142 -8.23 -7.18 -13.61
N GLU A 143 -7.14 -7.94 -13.68
CA GLU A 143 -7.03 -9.15 -14.49
C GLU A 143 -6.84 -10.36 -13.56
N THR A 144 -7.84 -11.21 -13.45
CA THR A 144 -7.87 -12.37 -12.55
C THR A 144 -8.39 -13.62 -13.28
N SER A 145 -7.99 -14.79 -12.80
CA SER A 145 -8.62 -16.07 -13.19
C SER A 145 -10.01 -16.27 -12.58
N GLY A 146 -10.36 -15.51 -11.53
CA GLY A 146 -11.62 -15.65 -10.80
C GLY A 146 -11.68 -16.85 -9.85
N SER A 147 -10.52 -17.39 -9.43
CA SER A 147 -10.45 -18.59 -8.58
C SER A 147 -10.37 -18.31 -7.07
N HIS A 148 -10.25 -17.05 -6.64
CA HIS A 148 -10.15 -16.65 -5.23
C HIS A 148 -11.25 -15.65 -4.85
N PRO A 149 -11.54 -15.48 -3.55
CA PRO A 149 -12.51 -14.48 -3.08
C PRO A 149 -12.18 -13.08 -3.58
N TRP A 150 -13.23 -12.33 -3.87
CA TRP A 150 -13.11 -10.94 -4.28
C TRP A 150 -12.50 -10.08 -3.17
N SER A 151 -11.55 -9.22 -3.54
CA SER A 151 -11.05 -8.12 -2.72
C SER A 151 -10.75 -6.92 -3.62
N GLY A 152 -10.82 -5.73 -3.05
CA GLY A 152 -10.67 -4.46 -3.73
C GLY A 152 -11.98 -3.89 -4.29
N GLU A 153 -11.95 -2.57 -4.49
CA GLU A 153 -12.96 -1.79 -5.20
C GLU A 153 -12.39 -1.43 -6.58
N TRP A 154 -13.05 -1.82 -7.68
CA TRP A 154 -12.48 -1.79 -9.04
C TRP A 154 -13.29 -0.95 -10.03
#